data_AF-A0A4Y9ABC7-F1
#
_entry.id   AF-A0A4Y9ABC7-F1
#
_cell.length_a   1.000
_cell.length_b   1.000
_cell.length_c   1.000
_cell.angle_alpha   90.00
_cell.angle_beta   90.00
_cell.angle_gamma   90.00
#
_symmetry.space_group_name_H-M   'P 1'
#
loop_
_entity.id
_entity.type
_entity.pdbx_description
1 polymer ?
#
loop_
_entity_poly.entity_id
_entity_poly.type
_entity_poly.pdbx_seq_one_letter_code
_entity_poly.pdbx_strand_id
1 'polypeptide(L)'
;MYFYFAIYREGTENILALEVLRLIEKYHVEQIFAAEMRDRLSAAQVLAGDDEKVTSWVEFVESKLSDLMERIEAVKSLSEETQTYYTKKVAKQITDILESVTAVEAFVKSNRRQQAISEVFLQNLWKENEFQDSPLVLKYFDTIV
;
A
#
# COMPACT_ATOMS: atom_id res chain seq x y z
N MET A 1 -19.84 15.14 -21.93
CA MET A 1 -18.39 14.98 -22.20
C MET A 1 -17.59 14.36 -21.04
N TYR A 2 -18.08 14.36 -19.80
CA TYR A 2 -17.42 13.66 -18.67
C TYR A 2 -17.70 12.14 -18.59
N PHE A 3 -18.84 11.68 -19.11
CA PHE A 3 -19.24 10.26 -19.07
C PHE A 3 -18.37 9.34 -19.93
N TYR A 4 -17.87 9.82 -21.07
CA TYR A 4 -17.02 9.02 -21.96
C TYR A 4 -15.61 8.78 -21.39
N PHE A 5 -15.11 9.71 -20.57
CA PHE A 5 -13.79 9.59 -19.95
C PHE A 5 -13.79 8.56 -18.80
N ALA A 6 -14.91 8.45 -18.07
CA ALA A 6 -15.09 7.44 -17.02
C ALA A 6 -15.11 6.01 -17.58
N ILE A 7 -15.81 5.78 -18.69
CA ILE A 7 -15.89 4.45 -19.35
C ILE A 7 -14.52 4.01 -19.90
N TYR A 8 -13.72 4.94 -20.44
CA TYR A 8 -12.38 4.64 -20.95
C TYR A 8 -11.39 4.34 -19.82
N ARG A 9 -11.53 5.04 -18.68
CA ARG A 9 -10.73 4.83 -17.48
C ARG A 9 -11.04 3.49 -16.81
N GLU A 10 -12.32 3.12 -16.72
CA GLU A 10 -12.75 1.80 -16.23
C GLU A 10 -12.24 0.65 -17.11
N GLY A 11 -12.25 0.82 -18.44
CA GLY A 11 -11.72 -0.19 -19.36
C GLY A 11 -10.21 -0.41 -19.20
N THR A 12 -9.44 0.65 -18.99
CA THR A 12 -7.98 0.57 -18.85
C THR A 12 -7.57 -0.01 -17.49
N GLU A 13 -8.25 0.40 -16.41
CA GLU A 13 -8.04 -0.16 -15.07
C GLU A 13 -8.42 -1.64 -14.99
N ASN A 14 -9.48 -2.08 -15.69
CA ASN A 14 -9.82 -3.50 -15.82
C ASN A 14 -8.70 -4.29 -16.49
N ILE A 15 -8.19 -3.82 -17.62
CA ILE A 15 -7.15 -4.51 -18.39
C ILE A 15 -5.85 -4.60 -17.58
N LEU A 16 -5.46 -3.50 -16.91
CA LEU A 16 -4.28 -3.48 -16.04
C LEU A 16 -4.44 -4.44 -14.85
N ALA A 17 -5.61 -4.46 -14.21
CA ALA A 17 -5.89 -5.39 -13.13
C ALA A 17 -5.75 -6.84 -13.63
N LEU A 18 -6.37 -7.19 -14.75
CA LEU A 18 -6.25 -8.53 -15.34
C LEU A 18 -4.81 -8.91 -15.68
N GLU A 19 -3.98 -7.96 -16.12
CA GLU A 19 -2.56 -8.21 -16.32
C GLU A 19 -1.83 -8.52 -15.01
N VAL A 20 -2.18 -7.84 -13.91
CA VAL A 20 -1.65 -8.17 -12.57
C VAL A 20 -2.03 -9.60 -12.18
N LEU A 21 -3.29 -10.01 -12.38
CA LEU A 21 -3.71 -11.39 -12.13
C LEU A 21 -2.91 -12.40 -12.97
N ARG A 22 -2.73 -12.11 -14.27
CA ARG A 22 -1.94 -12.95 -15.18
C ARG A 22 -0.51 -13.12 -14.69
N LEU A 23 0.11 -12.05 -14.18
CA LEU A 23 1.47 -12.10 -13.64
C LEU A 23 1.55 -12.93 -12.35
N ILE A 24 0.56 -12.78 -11.47
CA ILE A 24 0.43 -13.56 -10.22
C ILE A 24 0.30 -15.06 -10.54
N GLU A 25 -0.60 -15.42 -11.44
CA GLU A 25 -0.84 -16.84 -11.77
C GLU A 25 0.33 -17.48 -12.49
N LYS A 26 0.95 -16.76 -13.44
CA LYS A 26 1.97 -17.35 -14.33
C LYS A 26 3.38 -17.32 -13.74
N TYR A 27 3.70 -16.29 -12.98
CA TYR A 27 5.08 -16.02 -12.53
C TYR A 27 5.22 -15.93 -11.01
N HIS A 28 4.13 -16.09 -10.25
CA HIS A 28 4.13 -15.98 -8.79
C HIS A 28 4.74 -14.66 -8.30
N VAL A 29 4.47 -13.56 -9.02
CA VAL A 29 5.06 -12.23 -8.72
C VAL A 29 4.68 -11.73 -7.32
N GLU A 30 3.58 -12.22 -6.74
CA GLU A 30 3.17 -11.94 -5.36
C GLU A 30 4.26 -12.32 -4.35
N GLN A 31 4.97 -13.43 -4.59
CA GLN A 31 6.02 -13.90 -3.69
C GLN A 31 7.26 -13.03 -3.79
N ILE A 32 7.65 -12.67 -5.01
CA ILE A 32 8.80 -11.80 -5.28
C ILE A 32 8.54 -10.40 -4.71
N PHE A 33 7.34 -9.88 -4.94
CA PHE A 33 6.90 -8.61 -4.38
C PHE A 33 6.94 -8.63 -2.85
N ALA A 34 6.38 -9.66 -2.21
CA ALA A 34 6.36 -9.77 -0.76
C ALA A 34 7.76 -9.88 -0.15
N ALA A 35 8.68 -10.62 -0.79
CA ALA A 35 10.07 -10.70 -0.35
C ALA A 35 10.74 -9.32 -0.41
N GLU A 36 10.64 -8.63 -1.55
CA GLU A 36 11.21 -7.30 -1.74
C GLU A 36 10.66 -6.27 -0.73
N MET A 37 9.34 -6.28 -0.48
CA MET A 37 8.74 -5.37 0.50
C MET A 37 9.24 -5.63 1.92
N ARG A 38 9.39 -6.90 2.32
CA ARG A 38 9.96 -7.27 3.63
C ARG A 38 11.41 -6.86 3.76
N ASP A 39 12.22 -7.06 2.72
CA ASP A 39 13.63 -6.67 2.72
C ASP A 39 13.77 -5.14 2.87
N ARG A 40 12.94 -4.37 2.16
CA ARG A 40 12.89 -2.91 2.28
C ARG A 40 12.45 -2.43 3.65
N LEU A 41 11.41 -3.05 4.24
CA LEU A 41 10.96 -2.74 5.60
C LEU A 41 12.02 -3.06 6.66
N SER A 42 12.68 -4.21 6.54
CA SER A 42 13.80 -4.61 7.41
C SER A 42 14.95 -3.61 7.32
N ALA A 43 15.32 -3.19 6.11
CA ALA A 43 16.34 -2.16 5.93
C ALA A 43 15.93 -0.82 6.56
N ALA A 44 14.65 -0.43 6.44
CA ALA A 44 14.15 0.79 7.08
C ALA A 44 14.18 0.70 8.62
N GLN A 45 13.82 -0.47 9.19
CA GLN A 45 13.89 -0.72 10.63
C GLN A 45 15.33 -0.60 11.15
N VAL A 46 16.30 -1.19 10.44
CA VAL A 46 17.72 -1.11 10.80
C VAL A 46 18.21 0.35 10.82
N LEU A 47 17.77 1.17 9.87
CA LEU A 47 18.13 2.59 9.83
C LEU A 47 17.47 3.40 10.95
N ALA A 48 16.26 3.03 11.36
CA ALA A 48 15.52 3.72 12.41
C ALA A 48 16.02 3.41 13.82
N GLY A 49 16.63 2.23 14.03
CA GLY A 49 17.00 1.76 15.37
C GLY A 49 15.76 1.50 16.22
N ASP A 50 15.71 2.13 17.39
CA ASP A 50 14.63 1.96 18.40
C ASP A 50 13.49 2.98 18.25
N ASP A 51 13.30 3.60 17.07
CA ASP A 51 12.18 4.52 16.84
C ASP A 51 10.85 3.75 16.83
N GLU A 52 10.12 3.84 17.96
CA GLU A 52 8.83 3.17 18.16
C GLU A 52 7.80 3.45 17.05
N LYS A 53 7.83 4.65 16.44
CA LYS A 53 6.89 4.98 15.36
C LYS A 53 7.20 4.17 14.11
N VAL A 54 8.48 4.08 13.75
CA VAL A 54 8.90 3.30 12.58
C VAL A 54 8.59 1.83 12.81
N THR A 55 8.91 1.31 13.99
CA THR A 55 8.59 -0.07 14.37
C THR A 55 7.09 -0.36 14.23
N SER A 56 6.23 0.51 14.76
CA SER A 56 4.78 0.35 14.63
C SER A 56 4.30 0.35 13.18
N TRP A 57 4.86 1.22 12.33
CA TRP A 57 4.50 1.25 10.91
C TRP A 57 5.02 0.02 10.15
N VAL A 58 6.24 -0.43 10.45
CA VAL A 58 6.81 -1.65 9.87
C VAL A 58 5.92 -2.85 10.18
N GLU A 59 5.62 -3.09 11.46
CA GLU A 59 4.75 -4.20 11.89
C GLU A 59 3.35 -4.12 11.24
N PHE A 60 2.79 -2.91 11.16
CA PHE A 60 1.49 -2.70 10.52
C PHE A 60 1.52 -3.04 9.03
N VAL A 61 2.51 -2.56 8.29
CA VAL A 61 2.63 -2.83 6.84
C VAL A 61 2.93 -4.31 6.58
N GLU A 62 3.73 -4.97 7.42
CA GLU A 62 3.97 -6.42 7.34
C GLU A 62 2.68 -7.23 7.55
N SER A 63 1.83 -6.82 8.50
CA SER A 63 0.51 -7.41 8.68
C SER A 63 -0.35 -7.23 7.44
N LYS A 64 -0.38 -6.02 6.84
CA LYS A 64 -1.15 -5.78 5.60
C LYS A 64 -0.61 -6.53 4.39
N LEU A 65 0.70 -6.74 4.32
CA LEU A 65 1.31 -7.57 3.31
C LEU A 65 0.90 -9.04 3.47
N SER A 66 0.81 -9.53 4.71
CA SER A 66 0.33 -10.89 5.01
C SER A 66 -1.15 -11.04 4.63
N ASP A 67 -2.00 -10.07 4.99
CA ASP A 67 -3.41 -10.03 4.59
C ASP A 67 -3.58 -10.07 3.05
N LEU A 68 -2.71 -9.36 2.32
CA LEU A 68 -2.69 -9.36 0.86
C LEU A 68 -2.33 -10.73 0.29
N MET A 69 -1.31 -11.40 0.85
CA MET A 69 -0.91 -12.74 0.39
C MET A 69 -2.04 -13.76 0.60
N GLU A 70 -2.69 -13.74 1.75
CA GLU A 70 -3.85 -14.61 2.01
C GLU A 70 -5.01 -14.33 1.05
N ARG A 71 -5.26 -13.04 0.76
CA ARG A 71 -6.30 -12.66 -0.21
C ARG A 71 -5.98 -13.11 -1.62
N ILE A 72 -4.72 -13.02 -2.05
CA ILE A 72 -4.29 -13.48 -3.38
C ILE A 72 -4.52 -14.98 -3.51
N GLU A 73 -4.13 -15.77 -2.50
CA GLU A 73 -4.39 -17.21 -2.49
C GLU A 73 -5.89 -17.55 -2.49
N ALA A 74 -6.69 -16.81 -1.72
CA ALA A 74 -8.14 -16.95 -1.76
C ALA A 74 -8.71 -16.65 -3.16
N VAL A 75 -8.26 -15.57 -3.80
CA VAL A 75 -8.71 -15.18 -5.15
C VAL A 75 -8.35 -16.24 -6.18
N LYS A 76 -7.13 -16.79 -6.14
CA LYS A 76 -6.68 -17.86 -7.06
C LYS A 76 -7.58 -19.11 -7.02
N SER A 77 -8.28 -19.36 -5.91
CA SER A 77 -9.22 -20.49 -5.76
C SER A 77 -10.64 -20.23 -6.30
N LEU A 78 -10.95 -19.00 -6.73
CA LEU A 78 -12.29 -18.61 -7.22
C LEU A 78 -12.45 -18.89 -8.72
N SER A 79 -13.69 -18.82 -9.22
CA SER A 79 -13.95 -18.87 -10.66
C SER A 79 -13.33 -17.66 -11.39
N GLU A 80 -12.99 -17.81 -12.67
CA GLU A 80 -12.38 -16.77 -13.50
C GLU A 80 -13.17 -15.44 -13.50
N GLU A 81 -14.51 -15.52 -13.55
CA GLU A 81 -15.39 -14.36 -13.46
C GLU A 81 -15.27 -13.64 -12.10
N THR A 82 -15.19 -14.44 -11.02
CA THR A 82 -15.05 -13.92 -9.66
C THR A 82 -13.65 -13.38 -9.40
N GLN A 83 -12.62 -14.01 -9.96
CA GLN A 83 -11.26 -13.51 -9.94
C GLN A 83 -11.20 -12.11 -10.52
N THR A 84 -11.70 -11.94 -11.76
CA THR A 84 -11.77 -10.66 -12.48
C THR A 84 -12.43 -9.56 -11.63
N TYR A 85 -13.49 -9.90 -10.90
CA TYR A 85 -14.17 -8.97 -10.00
C TYR A 85 -13.28 -8.50 -8.83
N TYR A 86 -12.52 -9.41 -8.21
CA TYR A 86 -11.66 -9.09 -7.07
C TYR A 86 -10.27 -8.56 -7.45
N THR A 87 -9.82 -8.79 -8.67
CA THR A 87 -8.47 -8.41 -9.12
C THR A 87 -8.19 -6.92 -8.95
N LYS A 88 -9.17 -6.05 -9.13
CA LYS A 88 -9.00 -4.60 -8.88
C LYS A 88 -8.60 -4.30 -7.44
N LYS A 89 -9.23 -4.99 -6.48
CA LYS A 89 -8.94 -4.80 -5.06
C LYS A 89 -7.54 -5.31 -4.74
N VAL A 90 -7.16 -6.44 -5.30
CA VAL A 90 -5.79 -6.98 -5.18
C VAL A 90 -4.76 -6.00 -5.74
N ALA A 91 -4.96 -5.50 -6.96
CA ALA A 91 -4.05 -4.55 -7.59
C ALA A 91 -3.91 -3.26 -6.77
N LYS A 92 -5.04 -2.72 -6.26
CA LYS A 92 -5.01 -1.56 -5.37
C LYS A 92 -4.21 -1.84 -4.09
N GLN A 93 -4.41 -3.00 -3.45
CA GLN A 93 -3.68 -3.33 -2.23
C GLN A 93 -2.18 -3.52 -2.46
N ILE A 94 -1.76 -4.05 -3.62
CA ILE A 94 -0.34 -4.09 -4.02
C ILE A 94 0.22 -2.66 -4.06
N THR A 95 -0.51 -1.71 -4.65
CA THR A 95 -0.12 -0.30 -4.69
C THR A 95 -0.07 0.31 -3.29
N ASP A 96 -1.09 0.10 -2.45
CA ASP A 96 -1.16 0.64 -1.10
C ASP A 96 0.04 0.15 -0.25
N ILE A 97 0.43 -1.13 -0.38
CA ILE A 97 1.63 -1.67 0.28
C ILE A 97 2.90 -1.00 -0.24
N LEU A 98 3.07 -0.90 -1.56
CA LEU A 98 4.26 -0.29 -2.17
C LEU A 98 4.44 1.18 -1.72
N GLU A 99 3.35 1.93 -1.71
CA GLU A 99 3.33 3.32 -1.25
C GLU A 99 3.66 3.42 0.23
N SER A 100 3.15 2.48 1.05
CA SER A 100 3.44 2.43 2.48
C SER A 100 4.91 2.17 2.78
N VAL A 101 5.51 1.16 2.14
CA VAL A 101 6.94 0.86 2.28
C VAL A 101 7.78 2.07 1.88
N THR A 102 7.41 2.72 0.76
CA THR A 102 8.11 3.92 0.28
C THR A 102 7.98 5.09 1.26
N ALA A 103 6.82 5.27 1.89
CA ALA A 103 6.62 6.30 2.90
C ALA A 103 7.43 6.04 4.18
N VAL A 104 7.53 4.78 4.63
CA VAL A 104 8.39 4.36 5.76
C VAL A 104 9.87 4.61 5.44
N GLU A 105 10.33 4.26 4.24
CA GLU A 105 11.70 4.56 3.80
C GLU A 105 11.98 6.07 3.75
N ALA A 106 11.02 6.85 3.27
CA ALA A 106 11.14 8.30 3.24
C ALA A 106 11.19 8.89 4.66
N PHE A 107 10.44 8.33 5.60
CA PHE A 107 10.45 8.74 7.00
C PHE A 107 11.86 8.60 7.61
N VAL A 108 12.51 7.46 7.40
CA VAL A 108 13.83 7.19 8.03
C VAL A 108 14.99 7.90 7.34
N LYS A 109 14.87 8.26 6.05
CA LYS A 109 15.95 8.89 5.26
C LYS A 109 15.91 10.41 5.23
N SER A 110 14.84 11.04 5.72
CA SER A 110 14.57 12.45 5.42
C SER A 110 14.57 13.37 6.64
N ASN A 111 14.51 14.68 6.38
CA ASN A 111 14.38 15.69 7.42
C ASN A 111 12.98 15.67 8.08
N ARG A 112 12.83 16.40 9.18
CA ARG A 112 11.58 16.46 9.98
C ARG A 112 10.31 16.78 9.18
N ARG A 113 10.41 17.59 8.12
CA ARG A 113 9.25 17.93 7.27
C ARG A 113 8.79 16.71 6.49
N GLN A 114 9.71 16.00 5.86
CA GLN A 114 9.40 14.79 5.09
C GLN A 114 8.91 13.65 6.01
N GLN A 115 9.43 13.56 7.23
CA GLN A 115 8.91 12.65 8.26
C GLN A 115 7.43 12.93 8.55
N ALA A 116 7.05 14.19 8.76
CA ALA A 116 5.66 14.57 8.98
C ALA A 116 4.76 14.25 7.77
N ILE A 117 5.25 14.48 6.55
CA ILE A 117 4.53 14.15 5.31
C ILE A 117 4.30 12.64 5.20
N SER A 118 5.33 11.82 5.42
CA SER A 118 5.22 10.36 5.40
C SER A 118 4.24 9.84 6.44
N GLU A 119 4.28 10.38 7.66
CA GLU A 119 3.40 9.95 8.75
C GLU A 119 1.93 10.29 8.44
N VAL A 120 1.66 11.49 7.93
CA VAL A 120 0.33 11.90 7.49
C VAL A 120 -0.16 11.06 6.32
N PHE A 121 0.72 10.78 5.36
CA PHE A 121 0.38 9.95 4.20
C PHE A 121 -0.03 8.54 4.63
N LEU A 122 0.77 7.88 5.48
CA LEU A 122 0.47 6.54 5.99
C LEU A 122 -0.84 6.51 6.79
N GLN A 123 -1.11 7.53 7.59
CA GLN A 123 -2.39 7.63 8.28
C GLN A 123 -3.56 7.80 7.32
N ASN A 124 -3.45 8.67 6.32
CA ASN A 124 -4.53 8.86 5.36
C ASN A 124 -4.77 7.61 4.52
N LEU A 125 -3.71 6.91 4.12
CA LEU A 125 -3.82 5.70 3.30
C LEU A 125 -4.57 4.57 4.03
N TRP A 126 -4.36 4.40 5.34
CA TRP A 126 -4.89 3.26 6.08
C TRP A 126 -5.99 3.59 7.10
N LYS A 127 -6.14 4.85 7.49
CA LYS A 127 -7.08 5.31 8.53
C LYS A 127 -8.03 6.40 8.04
N GLU A 128 -8.21 6.54 6.72
CA GLU A 128 -9.06 7.57 6.09
C GLU A 128 -10.48 7.66 6.68
N ASN A 129 -11.00 6.54 7.21
CA ASN A 129 -12.38 6.42 7.71
C ASN A 129 -12.47 6.25 9.23
N GLU A 130 -11.36 6.38 9.97
CA GLU A 130 -11.37 6.35 11.44
C GLU A 130 -11.59 7.76 12.01
N PHE A 131 -12.50 7.90 12.97
CA PHE A 131 -12.65 9.16 13.70
C PHE A 131 -11.37 9.41 14.51
N GLN A 132 -10.66 10.49 14.20
CA GLN A 132 -9.44 10.88 14.91
C GLN A 132 -9.70 12.07 15.83
N ASP A 133 -9.56 11.84 17.14
CA ASP A 133 -9.69 12.89 18.18
C ASP A 133 -8.56 13.96 18.08
N SER A 134 -7.43 13.61 17.45
CA SER A 134 -6.31 14.53 17.17
C SER A 134 -5.66 14.23 15.82
N PRO A 135 -6.17 14.80 14.71
CA PRO A 135 -5.64 14.55 13.36
C PRO A 135 -4.18 15.01 13.21
N LEU A 136 -3.29 14.14 12.74
CA LEU A 136 -1.88 14.50 12.53
C LEU A 136 -1.70 15.64 11.52
N VAL A 137 -2.60 15.76 10.55
CA VAL A 137 -2.64 16.87 9.58
C VAL A 137 -2.69 18.23 10.30
N LEU A 138 -3.50 18.34 11.36
CA LEU A 138 -3.63 19.56 12.15
C LEU A 138 -2.41 19.77 13.06
N LYS A 139 -1.81 18.68 13.55
CA LYS A 139 -0.60 18.73 14.39
C LYS A 139 0.64 19.22 13.63
N TYR A 140 0.77 18.86 12.35
CA TYR A 140 1.94 19.21 11.54
C TYR A 140 1.72 20.37 10.57
N PHE A 141 0.57 21.05 10.62
CA PHE A 141 0.22 22.12 9.69
C PHE A 141 1.34 23.17 9.56
N ASP A 142 1.85 23.70 10.67
CA ASP A 142 2.93 24.70 10.70
C ASP A 142 4.31 24.16 10.27
N THR A 143 4.48 22.84 10.20
CA THR A 143 5.74 22.21 9.75
C THR A 143 5.70 21.85 8.27
N ILE A 144 4.51 21.64 7.71
CA ILE A 144 4.31 21.22 6.33
C ILE A 144 4.18 22.44 5.40
N VAL A 145 3.56 23.54 5.87
CA VAL A 145 3.30 24.77 5.10
C VAL A 145 4.51 25.70 5.07
#